data_AF-A0ABF7RCQ0-F1
#
_entry.id   AF-A0ABF7RCQ0-F1
#
_cell.length_a   1.000
_cell.length_b   1.000
_cell.length_c   1.000
_cell.angle_alpha   90.00
_cell.angle_beta   90.00
_cell.angle_gamma   90.00
#
_symmetry.space_group_name_H-M   'P 1'
#
loop_
_entity.id
_entity.type
_entity.pdbx_description
1 polymer ?
#
loop_
_entity_poly.entity_id
_entity_poly.type
_entity_poly.pdbx_seq_one_letter_code
_entity_poly.pdbx_strand_id
1 'polypeptide(L)'
;MAFRIRHYPHNDLLNLASHHCETIKMKVKNNQLEGITLDCMSCLIALAFAVEALVNFVGSRKVTDWNEMAKAPSKVAKIAKAVGLDIQPEFEPFSAIYTLRIIRNGLAHGKPLHKSASAKSSDELAIAMQAPWAPYCTPEQVIALYEQVRELRRVLFKSANIRWVDSLTSAIGSHG
;
A
#
# COMPACT_ATOMS: atom_id res chain seq x y z
N MET A 1 -13.33 -23.23 27.66
CA MET A 1 -12.05 -22.55 27.43
C MET A 1 -12.30 -21.38 26.49
N ALA A 2 -12.03 -20.15 26.92
CA ALA A 2 -12.20 -18.97 26.07
C ALA A 2 -10.85 -18.58 25.46
N PHE A 3 -10.85 -18.12 24.21
CA PHE A 3 -9.65 -17.65 23.52
C PHE A 3 -9.78 -16.18 23.18
N ARG A 4 -8.74 -15.40 23.48
CA ARG A 4 -8.60 -14.04 22.97
C ARG A 4 -7.89 -14.11 21.62
N ILE A 5 -8.61 -13.75 20.56
CA ILE A 5 -8.11 -13.72 19.19
C ILE A 5 -7.72 -12.30 18.82
N ARG A 6 -6.57 -12.16 18.15
CA ARG A 6 -6.11 -10.91 17.54
C ARG A 6 -5.77 -11.16 16.08
N HIS A 7 -6.32 -10.34 15.20
CA HIS A 7 -6.07 -10.41 13.76
C HIS A 7 -5.56 -9.06 13.26
N TYR A 8 -4.52 -9.09 12.45
CA TYR A 8 -3.83 -7.91 11.94
C TYR A 8 -3.68 -7.96 10.42
N PRO A 9 -4.73 -7.57 9.67
CA PRO A 9 -4.77 -7.72 8.21
C PRO A 9 -3.62 -7.08 7.45
N HIS A 10 -3.01 -6.01 7.99
CA HIS A 10 -1.88 -5.35 7.37
C HIS A 10 -0.68 -6.29 7.18
N ASN A 11 -0.49 -7.29 8.06
CA ASN A 11 0.58 -8.26 7.92
C ASN A 11 0.29 -9.29 6.82
N ASP A 12 -0.95 -9.77 6.73
CA ASP A 12 -1.37 -10.69 5.67
C ASP A 12 -1.22 -10.02 4.28
N LEU A 13 -1.65 -8.77 4.17
CA LEU A 13 -1.57 -7.98 2.93
C LEU A 13 -0.13 -7.62 2.55
N LEU A 14 0.74 -7.32 3.53
CA LEU A 14 2.16 -7.11 3.26
C LEU A 14 2.88 -8.39 2.85
N ASN A 15 2.48 -9.55 3.39
CA ASN A 15 3.00 -10.85 2.95
C ASN A 15 2.56 -11.16 1.52
N LEU A 16 1.31 -10.84 1.16
CA LEU A 16 0.83 -10.94 -0.22
C LEU A 16 1.63 -10.05 -1.17
N ALA A 17 1.85 -8.78 -0.80
CA ALA A 17 2.68 -7.87 -1.57
C ALA A 17 4.14 -8.36 -1.69
N SER A 18 4.69 -8.94 -0.62
CA SER A 18 6.03 -9.53 -0.62
C SER A 18 6.15 -10.69 -1.60
N HIS A 19 5.16 -11.59 -1.61
CA HIS A 19 5.11 -12.72 -2.53
C HIS A 19 5.05 -12.25 -4.00
N HIS A 20 4.21 -11.26 -4.33
CA HIS A 20 4.15 -10.71 -5.67
C HIS A 20 5.45 -9.99 -6.07
N CYS A 21 6.03 -9.19 -5.16
CA CYS A 21 7.29 -8.50 -5.40
C CYS A 21 8.44 -9.48 -5.70
N GLU A 22 8.52 -10.59 -4.96
CA GLU A 22 9.52 -11.64 -5.23
C GLU A 22 9.26 -12.34 -6.57
N THR A 23 8.00 -12.63 -6.89
CA THR A 23 7.62 -13.21 -8.19
C THR A 23 8.03 -12.31 -9.36
N ILE A 24 7.79 -11.00 -9.24
CA ILE A 24 8.21 -10.00 -10.23
C ILE A 24 9.73 -9.99 -10.38
N LYS A 25 10.47 -9.94 -9.26
CA LYS A 25 11.95 -9.97 -9.26
C LYS A 25 12.50 -11.22 -9.95
N MET A 26 11.93 -12.40 -9.66
CA MET A 26 12.31 -13.66 -10.28
C MET A 26 12.03 -13.65 -11.79
N LYS A 27 10.86 -13.18 -12.22
CA LYS A 27 10.49 -13.06 -13.64
C LYS A 27 11.44 -12.15 -14.40
N VAL A 28 11.76 -10.97 -13.86
CA VAL A 28 12.73 -10.04 -14.45
C VAL A 28 14.11 -10.69 -14.55
N LYS A 29 14.58 -11.33 -13.47
CA LYS A 29 15.88 -12.02 -13.45
C LYS A 29 15.98 -13.14 -14.50
N ASN A 30 14.89 -13.84 -14.76
CA ASN A 30 14.84 -14.95 -15.71
C ASN A 30 14.43 -14.52 -17.14
N ASN A 31 14.29 -13.20 -17.40
CA ASN A 31 13.78 -12.66 -18.65
C ASN A 31 12.39 -13.21 -19.06
N GLN A 32 11.56 -13.56 -18.08
CA GLN A 32 10.20 -14.08 -18.26
C GLN A 32 9.19 -12.93 -18.12
N LEU A 33 9.16 -12.03 -19.11
CA LEU A 33 8.38 -10.79 -19.05
C LEU A 33 6.89 -10.96 -19.41
N GLU A 34 6.48 -12.18 -19.78
CA GLU A 34 5.07 -12.46 -20.07
C GLU A 34 4.18 -12.20 -18.84
N GLY A 35 3.17 -11.37 -19.03
CA GLY A 35 2.23 -10.97 -17.97
C GLY A 35 2.81 -10.04 -16.90
N ILE A 36 4.04 -9.54 -17.04
CA ILE A 36 4.73 -8.80 -15.97
C ILE A 36 3.96 -7.55 -15.50
N THR A 37 3.27 -6.86 -16.42
CA THR A 37 2.42 -5.71 -16.09
C THR A 37 1.23 -6.10 -15.22
N LEU A 38 0.65 -7.29 -15.42
CA LEU A 38 -0.44 -7.82 -14.60
C LEU A 38 0.06 -8.20 -13.20
N ASP A 39 1.24 -8.81 -13.11
CA ASP A 39 1.88 -9.10 -11.83
C ASP A 39 2.16 -7.82 -11.05
N CYS A 40 2.69 -6.80 -11.73
CA CYS A 40 2.93 -5.47 -11.15
C CYS A 40 1.63 -4.85 -10.64
N MET A 41 0.56 -4.86 -11.44
CA MET A 41 -0.75 -4.34 -11.04
C MET A 41 -1.31 -5.09 -9.82
N SER A 42 -1.18 -6.42 -9.77
CA SER A 42 -1.60 -7.23 -8.62
C SER A 42 -0.83 -6.87 -7.35
N CYS A 43 0.49 -6.69 -7.47
CA CYS A 43 1.33 -6.25 -6.36
C CYS A 43 0.95 -4.85 -5.85
N LEU A 44 0.65 -3.90 -6.74
CA LEU A 44 0.20 -2.56 -6.38
C LEU A 44 -1.12 -2.58 -5.61
N ILE A 45 -2.06 -3.45 -6.00
CA ILE A 45 -3.33 -3.64 -5.27
C ILE A 45 -3.06 -4.15 -3.85
N ALA A 46 -2.22 -5.17 -3.71
CA ALA A 46 -1.83 -5.71 -2.41
C ALA A 46 -1.17 -4.64 -1.53
N LEU A 47 -0.23 -3.86 -2.08
CA LEU A 47 0.42 -2.75 -1.38
C LEU A 47 -0.56 -1.67 -0.94
N ALA A 48 -1.51 -1.30 -1.79
CA ALA A 48 -2.46 -0.25 -1.46
C ALA A 48 -3.40 -0.66 -0.31
N PHE A 49 -3.90 -1.90 -0.33
CA PHE A 49 -4.68 -2.42 0.80
C PHE A 49 -3.83 -2.58 2.06
N ALA A 50 -2.57 -3.02 1.93
CA ALA A 50 -1.65 -3.13 3.04
C ALA A 50 -1.42 -1.78 3.74
N VAL A 51 -1.20 -0.71 2.97
CA VAL A 51 -1.00 0.64 3.51
C VAL A 51 -2.26 1.17 4.19
N GLU A 52 -3.44 0.95 3.62
CA GLU A 52 -4.71 1.31 4.26
C GLU A 52 -4.91 0.59 5.61
N ALA A 53 -4.66 -0.72 5.63
CA ALA A 53 -4.73 -1.51 6.85
C ALA A 53 -3.68 -1.09 7.88
N LEU A 54 -2.45 -0.73 7.44
CA LEU A 54 -1.37 -0.24 8.29
C LEU A 54 -1.73 1.11 8.93
N VAL A 55 -2.26 2.05 8.15
CA VAL A 55 -2.76 3.35 8.62
C VAL A 55 -3.87 3.15 9.65
N ASN A 56 -4.84 2.26 9.37
CA ASN A 56 -5.91 1.96 10.32
C ASN A 56 -5.39 1.30 11.61
N PHE A 57 -4.41 0.41 11.52
CA PHE A 57 -3.80 -0.23 12.69
C PHE A 57 -3.04 0.77 13.57
N VAL A 58 -2.21 1.64 12.98
CA VAL A 58 -1.48 2.66 13.76
C VAL A 58 -2.46 3.66 14.37
N GLY A 59 -3.45 4.09 13.60
CA GLY A 59 -4.50 5.00 14.06
C GLY A 59 -5.27 4.47 15.26
N SER A 60 -5.78 3.24 15.20
CA SER A 60 -6.54 2.62 16.30
C SER A 60 -5.71 2.42 17.58
N ARG A 61 -4.38 2.43 17.48
CA ARG A 61 -3.46 2.30 18.61
C ARG A 61 -3.04 3.62 19.25
N LYS A 62 -3.14 4.73 18.50
CA LYS A 62 -2.52 6.02 18.90
C LYS A 62 -3.47 7.19 18.94
N VAL A 63 -4.60 7.10 18.26
CA VAL A 63 -5.58 8.18 18.14
C VAL A 63 -6.85 7.79 18.90
N THR A 64 -7.24 8.59 19.88
CA THR A 64 -8.54 8.46 20.56
C THR A 64 -9.69 8.66 19.59
N ASP A 65 -10.76 7.89 19.73
CA ASP A 65 -11.94 7.93 18.85
C ASP A 65 -11.57 7.77 17.37
N TRP A 66 -10.70 6.80 17.09
CA TRP A 66 -10.31 6.48 15.73
C TRP A 66 -11.54 6.10 14.89
N ASN A 67 -11.66 6.73 13.72
CA ASN A 67 -12.71 6.46 12.76
C ASN A 67 -12.07 5.95 11.46
N GLU A 68 -12.19 4.64 11.22
CA GLU A 68 -11.62 3.99 10.05
C GLU A 68 -12.21 4.52 8.73
N MET A 69 -13.47 5.00 8.78
CA MET A 69 -14.22 5.54 7.64
C MET A 69 -13.88 7.01 7.35
N ALA A 70 -13.08 7.67 8.19
CA ALA A 70 -12.64 9.03 7.93
C ALA A 70 -11.82 9.14 6.64
N LYS A 71 -11.92 10.30 5.98
CA LYS A 71 -11.15 10.59 4.76
C LYS A 71 -9.66 10.44 5.03
N ALA A 72 -8.93 9.80 4.12
CA ALA A 72 -7.52 9.46 4.35
C ALA A 72 -6.60 10.65 4.73
N PRO A 73 -6.72 11.87 4.18
CA PRO A 73 -5.87 12.98 4.62
C PRO A 73 -6.07 13.33 6.09
N SER A 74 -7.32 13.25 6.58
CA SER A 74 -7.64 13.44 7.99
C SER A 74 -7.06 12.31 8.85
N LYS A 75 -7.13 11.06 8.39
CA LYS A 75 -6.53 9.90 9.07
C LYS A 75 -5.02 10.07 9.23
N VAL A 76 -4.33 10.42 8.15
CA VAL A 76 -2.88 10.62 8.14
C VAL A 76 -2.47 11.79 9.04
N ALA A 77 -3.17 12.93 8.97
CA ALA A 77 -2.89 14.08 9.83
C ALA A 77 -3.09 13.78 11.32
N LYS A 78 -4.15 13.02 11.67
CA LYS A 78 -4.38 12.57 13.06
C LYS A 78 -3.26 11.68 13.57
N ILE A 79 -2.79 10.73 12.74
CA ILE A 79 -1.64 9.87 13.08
C ILE A 79 -0.38 10.72 13.24
N ALA A 80 -0.05 11.56 12.27
CA ALA A 80 1.11 12.45 12.28
C ALA A 80 1.20 13.22 13.61
N LYS A 81 0.10 13.85 14.01
CA LYS A 81 -0.02 14.54 15.31
C LYS A 81 0.17 13.60 16.50
N ALA A 82 -0.46 12.43 16.50
CA ALA A 82 -0.42 11.49 17.62
C ALA A 82 0.93 10.82 17.84
N VAL A 83 1.74 10.66 16.79
CA VAL A 83 3.06 10.02 16.87
C VAL A 83 4.23 11.00 16.73
N GLY A 84 3.95 12.31 16.67
CA GLY A 84 4.96 13.36 16.57
C GLY A 84 5.79 13.30 15.29
N LEU A 85 5.17 12.91 14.17
CA LEU A 85 5.82 12.85 12.85
C LEU A 85 5.32 13.97 11.96
N ASP A 86 6.22 14.51 11.14
CA ASP A 86 5.87 15.35 10.01
C ASP A 86 5.68 14.48 8.75
N ILE A 87 4.42 14.16 8.43
CA ILE A 87 4.08 13.30 7.29
C ILE A 87 3.72 14.19 6.10
N GLN A 88 4.66 14.34 5.17
CA GLN A 88 4.50 15.14 3.96
C GLN A 88 4.40 14.25 2.71
N PRO A 89 3.47 14.50 1.78
CA PRO A 89 3.23 13.67 0.60
C PRO A 89 4.40 13.61 -0.41
N GLU A 90 5.31 14.58 -0.37
CA GLU A 90 6.47 14.68 -1.26
C GLU A 90 7.71 13.93 -0.75
N PHE A 91 7.74 13.51 0.51
CA PHE A 91 8.91 12.88 1.11
C PHE A 91 8.73 11.38 1.27
N GLU A 92 9.76 10.60 0.90
CA GLU A 92 9.81 9.18 1.20
C GLU A 92 10.04 8.95 2.70
N PRO A 93 9.40 7.94 3.31
CA PRO A 93 8.53 6.93 2.71
C PRO A 93 7.04 7.34 2.66
N PHE A 94 6.70 8.55 3.09
CA PHE A 94 5.31 9.01 3.26
C PHE A 94 4.56 9.18 1.94
N SER A 95 5.27 9.53 0.87
CA SER A 95 4.75 9.61 -0.49
C SER A 95 4.03 8.32 -0.93
N ALA A 96 4.48 7.15 -0.47
CA ALA A 96 3.83 5.86 -0.75
C ALA A 96 2.35 5.83 -0.31
N ILE A 97 1.98 6.49 0.80
CA ILE A 97 0.59 6.58 1.27
C ILE A 97 -0.31 7.22 0.20
N TYR A 98 0.19 8.28 -0.41
CA TYR A 98 -0.56 9.09 -1.36
C TYR A 98 -0.59 8.43 -2.73
N THR A 99 0.58 7.98 -3.21
CA THR A 99 0.72 7.28 -4.49
C THR A 99 -0.16 6.04 -4.55
N LEU A 100 -0.07 5.14 -3.56
CA LEU A 100 -0.84 3.90 -3.54
C LEU A 100 -2.35 4.16 -3.38
N ARG A 101 -2.74 5.23 -2.70
CA ARG A 101 -4.14 5.65 -2.62
C ARG A 101 -4.67 6.12 -3.98
N ILE A 102 -3.89 6.89 -4.74
CA ILE A 102 -4.27 7.33 -6.10
C ILE A 102 -4.47 6.10 -6.99
N ILE A 103 -3.52 5.17 -6.97
CA ILE A 103 -3.58 3.92 -7.74
C ILE A 103 -4.83 3.11 -7.37
N ARG A 104 -5.04 2.86 -6.08
CA ARG A 104 -6.22 2.14 -5.57
C ARG A 104 -7.52 2.79 -5.98
N ASN A 105 -7.64 4.11 -5.82
CA ASN A 105 -8.86 4.82 -6.20
C ASN A 105 -9.12 4.72 -7.70
N GLY A 106 -8.07 4.80 -8.53
CA GLY A 106 -8.17 4.62 -9.97
C GLY A 106 -8.69 3.22 -10.33
N LEU A 107 -8.15 2.19 -9.71
CA LEU A 107 -8.55 0.79 -9.94
C LEU A 107 -9.95 0.47 -9.39
N ALA A 108 -10.22 0.82 -8.13
CA ALA A 108 -11.47 0.50 -7.44
C ALA A 108 -12.67 1.30 -7.96
N HIS A 109 -12.44 2.52 -8.46
CA HIS A 109 -13.47 3.35 -9.06
C HIS A 109 -13.28 3.46 -10.58
N GLY A 110 -12.66 2.47 -11.22
CA GLY A 110 -12.35 2.47 -12.65
C GLY A 110 -13.58 2.73 -13.50
N LYS A 111 -13.83 3.99 -13.85
CA LYS A 111 -14.89 4.40 -14.75
C LYS A 111 -14.40 4.25 -16.19
N PRO A 112 -15.27 3.87 -17.14
CA PRO A 112 -14.94 3.97 -18.55
C PRO A 112 -14.44 5.37 -18.91
N LEU A 113 -13.34 5.44 -19.64
CA LEU A 113 -12.75 6.69 -20.09
C LEU A 113 -12.95 6.83 -21.60
N HIS A 114 -13.71 7.84 -22.01
CA HIS A 114 -13.83 8.24 -23.42
C HIS A 114 -13.05 9.55 -23.60
N LYS A 115 -12.01 9.52 -24.41
CA LYS A 115 -11.21 10.71 -24.74
C LYS A 115 -10.78 10.69 -26.20
N SER A 116 -10.71 11.88 -26.79
CA SER A 116 -10.06 12.10 -28.07
C SER A 116 -8.64 12.60 -27.81
N ALA A 117 -7.67 12.08 -28.56
CA ALA A 117 -6.28 12.52 -28.49
C ALA A 117 -5.73 12.70 -29.91
N SER A 118 -5.01 13.79 -30.14
CA SER A 118 -4.15 13.94 -31.31
C SER A 118 -2.76 13.41 -30.97
N ALA A 119 -2.24 12.48 -31.74
CA ALA A 119 -0.88 11.95 -31.59
C ALA A 119 -0.13 12.08 -32.91
N LYS A 120 1.12 12.52 -32.84
CA LYS A 120 2.04 12.66 -33.99
C LYS A 120 2.86 11.39 -34.23
N SER A 121 2.83 10.44 -33.29
CA SER A 121 3.56 9.19 -33.35
C SER A 121 2.80 8.06 -32.63
N SER A 122 3.24 6.82 -32.87
CA SER A 122 2.74 5.64 -32.16
C SER A 122 3.02 5.72 -30.65
N ASP A 123 4.16 6.30 -30.25
CA ASP A 123 4.53 6.42 -28.84
C ASP A 123 3.63 7.44 -28.12
N GLU A 124 3.36 8.58 -28.76
CA GLU A 124 2.41 9.57 -28.25
C GLU A 124 1.00 8.96 -28.10
N LEU A 125 0.57 8.14 -29.07
CA LEU A 125 -0.71 7.44 -29.00
C LEU A 125 -0.73 6.41 -27.87
N ALA A 126 0.34 5.63 -27.70
CA ALA A 126 0.45 4.64 -26.64
C ALA A 126 0.37 5.30 -25.25
N ILE A 127 1.07 6.42 -25.04
CA ILE A 127 0.96 7.24 -23.82
C ILE A 127 -0.47 7.76 -23.65
N ALA A 128 -1.07 8.26 -24.72
CA ALA A 128 -2.45 8.72 -24.68
C ALA A 128 -3.43 7.59 -24.36
N MET A 129 -3.15 6.32 -24.67
CA MET A 129 -4.04 5.19 -24.34
C MET A 129 -3.92 4.69 -22.90
N GLN A 130 -2.90 5.14 -22.15
CA GLN A 130 -2.65 4.62 -20.80
C GLN A 130 -3.78 4.94 -19.82
N ALA A 131 -4.10 3.95 -18.99
CA ALA A 131 -4.88 4.16 -17.77
C ALA A 131 -4.04 4.95 -16.74
N PRO A 132 -4.67 5.69 -15.81
CA PRO A 132 -3.94 6.50 -14.82
C PRO A 132 -2.92 5.75 -13.96
N TRP A 133 -3.11 4.44 -13.75
CA TRP A 133 -2.21 3.59 -12.98
C TRP A 133 -1.15 2.87 -13.81
N ALA A 134 -1.23 2.91 -15.15
CA ALA A 134 -0.31 2.19 -16.03
C ALA A 134 1.16 2.59 -15.85
N PRO A 135 1.52 3.88 -15.63
CA PRO A 135 2.91 4.28 -15.39
C PRO A 135 3.56 3.62 -14.16
N TYR A 136 2.75 3.15 -13.20
CA TYR A 136 3.24 2.47 -12.00
C TYR A 136 3.37 0.96 -12.17
N CYS A 137 2.79 0.38 -13.23
CA CYS A 137 2.76 -1.06 -13.46
C CYS A 137 4.05 -1.58 -14.12
N THR A 138 5.21 -1.14 -13.62
CA THR A 138 6.54 -1.62 -14.02
C THR A 138 7.26 -2.25 -12.84
N PRO A 139 8.15 -3.23 -13.05
CA PRO A 139 8.91 -3.85 -11.97
C PRO A 139 9.65 -2.84 -11.09
N GLU A 140 10.29 -1.83 -11.70
CA GLU A 140 11.08 -0.82 -11.01
C GLU A 140 10.21 -0.01 -10.05
N GLN A 141 9.05 0.45 -10.53
CA GLN A 141 8.11 1.25 -9.74
C GLN A 141 7.50 0.44 -8.59
N VAL A 142 7.10 -0.81 -8.87
CA VAL A 142 6.51 -1.69 -7.85
C VAL A 142 7.52 -2.05 -6.77
N ILE A 143 8.75 -2.39 -7.15
CA ILE A 143 9.81 -2.73 -6.20
C ILE A 143 10.16 -1.52 -5.34
N ALA A 144 10.27 -0.33 -5.94
CA ALA A 144 10.53 0.90 -5.19
C ALA A 144 9.40 1.20 -4.18
N LEU A 145 8.14 1.13 -4.61
CA LEU A 145 6.98 1.31 -3.72
C LEU A 145 6.92 0.26 -2.62
N TYR A 146 7.27 -1.00 -2.91
CA TYR A 146 7.34 -2.06 -1.90
C TYR A 146 8.36 -1.72 -0.81
N GLU A 147 9.58 -1.28 -1.18
CA GLU A 147 10.59 -0.88 -0.19
C GLU A 147 10.17 0.36 0.60
N GLN A 148 9.56 1.36 -0.05
CA GLN A 148 8.99 2.52 0.65
C GLN A 148 7.92 2.10 1.66
N VAL A 149 7.03 1.15 1.34
CA VAL A 149 6.02 0.67 2.29
C VAL A 149 6.63 -0.09 3.46
N ARG A 150 7.71 -0.86 3.24
CA ARG A 150 8.45 -1.50 4.33
C ARG A 150 9.05 -0.46 5.28
N GLU A 151 9.64 0.59 4.70
CA GLU A 151 10.23 1.68 5.47
C GLU A 151 9.16 2.52 6.19
N LEU A 152 8.03 2.79 5.55
CA LEU A 152 6.87 3.44 6.14
C LEU A 152 6.41 2.69 7.39
N ARG A 153 6.24 1.36 7.31
CA ARG A 153 5.87 0.53 8.47
C ARG A 153 6.89 0.67 9.60
N ARG A 154 8.18 0.62 9.27
CA ARG A 154 9.27 0.77 10.25
C ARG A 154 9.21 2.12 10.97
N VAL A 155 9.09 3.21 10.22
CA VAL A 155 9.01 4.58 10.76
C VAL A 155 7.75 4.74 11.62
N LEU A 156 6.59 4.34 11.13
CA LEU A 156 5.33 4.43 11.88
C LEU A 156 5.38 3.62 13.18
N PHE A 157 5.89 2.39 13.15
CA PHE A 157 5.98 1.55 14.36
C PHE A 157 6.95 2.14 15.37
N LYS A 158 8.11 2.63 14.92
CA LYS A 158 9.10 3.27 15.78
C LYS A 158 8.51 4.51 16.46
N SER A 159 7.93 5.44 15.70
CA SER A 159 7.37 6.67 16.26
C SER A 159 6.13 6.42 17.11
N ALA A 160 5.34 5.39 16.78
CA ALA A 160 4.21 4.97 17.59
C ALA A 160 4.62 4.14 18.82
N ASN A 161 5.89 3.78 19.01
CA ASN A 161 6.33 2.82 20.04
C ASN A 161 5.50 1.51 20.01
N ILE A 162 5.29 0.96 18.81
CA ILE A 162 4.62 -0.32 18.58
C ILE A 162 5.69 -1.38 18.34
N ARG A 163 5.72 -2.42 19.17
CA ARG A 163 6.62 -3.55 18.96
C ARG A 163 6.05 -4.47 17.89
N TRP A 164 6.93 -5.12 17.14
CA TRP A 164 6.52 -6.09 16.12
C TRP A 164 5.60 -7.19 16.67
N VAL A 165 5.96 -7.73 17.84
CA VAL A 165 5.18 -8.77 18.54
C VAL A 165 3.74 -8.35 18.88
N ASP A 166 3.48 -7.04 19.00
CA ASP A 166 2.16 -6.50 19.30
C ASP A 166 1.25 -6.38 18.06
N SER A 167 1.77 -6.79 16.90
CA SER A 167 1.08 -6.81 15.61
C SER A 167 0.93 -8.23 15.03
N LEU A 168 1.29 -9.27 15.77
CA LEU A 168 1.19 -10.66 15.30
C LEU A 168 -0.23 -11.21 15.49
N THR A 169 -0.80 -11.77 14.41
CA THR A 169 -2.07 -12.51 14.49
C THR A 169 -1.88 -13.69 15.44
N SER A 170 -2.73 -13.78 16.48
CA SER A 170 -2.51 -14.72 17.59
C SER A 170 -3.82 -15.13 18.26
N ALA A 171 -3.85 -16.32 18.85
CA ALA A 171 -4.88 -16.74 19.81
C ALA A 171 -4.22 -17.11 21.16
N ILE A 172 -4.78 -16.62 22.26
CA ILE A 172 -4.31 -16.95 23.62
C ILE A 172 -5.49 -17.52 24.40
N GLY A 173 -5.34 -18.74 24.92
CA GLY A 173 -6.34 -19.35 25.80
C GLY A 173 -6.27 -18.76 27.21
N SER A 174 -7.42 -18.42 27.79
CA SER A 174 -7.53 -18.16 29.22
C SER A 174 -7.99 -19.43 29.94
N HIS A 175 -7.19 -19.90 30.90
CA HIS A 175 -7.71 -20.77 31.94
C HIS A 175 -8.46 -19.86 32.91
N GLY A 176 -9.76 -20.11 33.04
CA GLY A 176 -10.61 -19.40 34.01
C GLY A 176 -10.24 -19.79 35.43
#